data_AF-A0A920LPL5-F1
#
_entry.id   AF-A0A920LPL5-F1
#
_cell.length_a   1.000
_cell.length_b   1.000
_cell.length_c   1.000
_cell.angle_alpha   90.00
_cell.angle_beta   90.00
_cell.angle_gamma   90.00
#
_symmetry.space_group_name_H-M   'P 1'
#
loop_
_entity.id
_entity.type
_entity.pdbx_description
1 polymer ?
#
loop_
_entity_poly.entity_id
_entity_poly.type
_entity_poly.pdbx_seq_one_letter_code
_entity_poly.pdbx_strand_id
1 'polypeptide(L)'
;MHQQHQIDYRRVERGIAYIAAHFREGPALEDVAAAAHVSPFHFQRMFTAWAGVSPKTFARYLSLDHARHALRDGGASLLGAALDSGLSGPGRLHDLFVSVEGMTPGDYARGGAGLAIRYGYADSLFGRLFIASTPRGICHMAFEDAREHEGERRGRRSGRRGQGCRGQGCRG
;
A
#
# COMPACT_ATOMS: atom_id res chain seq x y z
N MET A 1 8.06 32.25 -1.07
CA MET A 1 8.16 30.78 -0.92
C MET A 1 6.84 30.03 -1.18
N HIS A 2 5.66 30.64 -0.98
CA HIS A 2 4.36 29.95 -1.21
C HIS A 2 4.08 29.55 -2.68
N GLN A 3 4.52 30.34 -3.66
CA GLN A 3 4.20 30.10 -5.08
C GLN A 3 4.92 28.89 -5.68
N GLN A 4 6.21 28.68 -5.36
CA GLN A 4 6.97 27.52 -5.85
C GLN A 4 6.40 26.21 -5.29
N HIS A 5 6.06 26.20 -4.00
CA HIS A 5 5.48 25.03 -3.34
C HIS A 5 4.12 24.63 -3.96
N GLN A 6 3.30 25.62 -4.34
CA GLN A 6 2.04 25.39 -5.03
C GLN A 6 2.24 24.82 -6.45
N ILE A 7 3.25 25.30 -7.19
CA ILE A 7 3.60 24.77 -8.51
C ILE A 7 4.07 23.31 -8.40
N ASP A 8 4.96 23.03 -7.45
CA ASP A 8 5.50 21.67 -7.24
C ASP A 8 4.39 20.70 -6.83
N TYR A 9 3.48 21.12 -5.95
CA TYR A 9 2.29 20.35 -5.58
C TYR A 9 1.45 19.99 -6.82
N ARG A 10 1.12 20.97 -7.67
CA ARG A 10 0.35 20.74 -8.91
C ARG A 10 1.05 19.80 -9.88
N ARG A 11 2.39 19.85 -9.95
CA ARG A 11 3.18 18.94 -10.79
C ARG A 11 3.16 17.51 -10.26
N VAL A 12 3.29 17.33 -8.94
CA VAL A 12 3.18 16.02 -8.30
C VAL A 12 1.77 15.46 -8.45
N GLU A 13 0.73 16.26 -8.23
CA GLU A 13 -0.68 15.90 -8.47
C GLU A 13 -0.88 15.39 -9.90
N ARG A 14 -0.41 16.14 -10.91
CA ARG A 14 -0.47 15.72 -12.32
C ARG A 14 0.28 14.42 -12.59
N GLY A 15 1.46 14.25 -11.99
CA GLY A 15 2.23 13.03 -12.09
C GLY A 15 1.52 11.82 -11.47
N ILE A 16 0.92 11.99 -10.29
CA ILE A 16 0.10 10.95 -9.63
C ILE A 16 -1.08 10.56 -10.52
N ALA A 17 -1.83 11.55 -11.03
CA ALA A 17 -2.97 11.31 -11.91
C ALA A 17 -2.56 10.56 -13.18
N TYR A 18 -1.43 10.95 -13.79
CA TYR A 18 -0.91 10.28 -14.97
C TYR A 18 -0.52 8.82 -14.68
N ILE A 19 0.22 8.57 -13.60
CA ILE A 19 0.60 7.21 -13.20
C ILE A 19 -0.67 6.37 -12.92
N ALA A 20 -1.65 6.94 -12.21
CA ALA A 20 -2.89 6.23 -11.87
C ALA A 20 -3.73 5.87 -13.11
N ALA A 21 -3.70 6.69 -14.16
CA ALA A 21 -4.38 6.39 -15.41
C ALA A 21 -3.64 5.33 -16.25
N HIS A 22 -2.32 5.28 -16.20
CA HIS A 22 -1.50 4.48 -17.13
C HIS A 22 -0.73 3.33 -16.48
N PHE A 23 -0.83 3.08 -15.17
CA PHE A 23 0.03 2.12 -14.45
C PHE A 23 0.08 0.72 -15.09
N ARG A 24 -1.00 0.28 -15.75
CA ARG A 24 -1.08 -1.01 -16.45
C ARG A 24 -0.17 -1.09 -17.67
N GLU A 25 0.09 0.04 -18.32
CA GLU A 25 0.99 0.15 -19.48
C GLU A 25 2.46 0.22 -19.06
N GLY A 26 2.74 0.46 -17.76
CA GLY A 26 4.09 0.64 -17.25
C GLY A 26 4.75 1.92 -17.80
N PRO A 27 4.17 3.11 -17.55
CA PRO A 27 4.61 4.36 -18.18
C PRO A 27 6.07 4.65 -17.85
N ALA A 28 6.83 5.13 -18.84
CA ALA A 28 8.20 5.53 -18.63
C ALA A 28 8.27 6.81 -17.79
N LEU A 29 9.40 7.03 -17.10
CA LEU A 29 9.56 8.22 -16.26
C LEU A 29 9.44 9.51 -17.09
N GLU A 30 9.90 9.44 -18.33
CA GLU A 30 9.87 10.48 -19.34
C GLU A 30 8.44 10.93 -19.63
N ASP A 31 7.50 9.99 -19.77
CA ASP A 31 6.10 10.28 -20.05
C ASP A 31 5.42 10.97 -18.87
N VAL A 32 5.67 10.48 -17.66
CA VAL A 32 5.13 11.08 -16.43
C VAL A 32 5.68 12.50 -16.23
N ALA A 33 6.98 12.68 -16.47
CA ALA A 33 7.63 13.97 -16.32
C ALA A 33 7.14 14.98 -17.39
N ALA A 34 6.94 14.52 -18.62
CA ALA A 34 6.34 15.31 -19.69
C ALA A 34 4.92 15.76 -19.33
N ALA A 35 4.10 14.86 -18.78
CA ALA A 35 2.75 15.18 -18.29
C ALA A 35 2.75 16.23 -17.16
N ALA A 36 3.84 16.32 -16.40
CA ALA A 36 4.06 17.32 -15.34
C ALA A 36 4.87 18.56 -15.80
N HIS A 37 5.24 18.66 -17.08
CA HIS A 37 6.06 19.74 -17.65
C HIS A 37 7.38 20.00 -16.91
N VAL A 38 8.10 18.92 -16.58
CA VAL A 38 9.41 18.96 -15.92
C VAL A 38 10.34 17.92 -16.52
N SER A 39 11.65 18.09 -16.33
CA SER A 39 12.61 17.07 -16.77
C SER A 39 12.48 15.80 -15.90
N PRO A 40 12.81 14.61 -16.44
CA PRO A 40 12.69 13.34 -15.71
C PRO A 40 13.43 13.33 -14.36
N PHE A 41 14.68 13.80 -14.35
CA PHE A 41 15.50 13.85 -13.13
C PHE A 41 14.90 14.79 -12.06
N HIS A 42 14.39 15.95 -12.48
CA HIS A 42 13.77 16.90 -11.55
C HIS A 42 12.44 16.35 -11.01
N PHE A 43 11.63 15.75 -11.89
CA PHE A 43 10.37 15.12 -11.50
C PHE A 43 10.59 14.01 -10.46
N GLN A 44 11.53 13.09 -10.69
CA GLN A 44 11.79 11.99 -9.76
C GLN A 44 12.14 12.50 -8.36
N ARG A 45 13.01 13.51 -8.26
CA ARG A 45 13.41 14.11 -6.97
C ARG A 45 12.23 14.79 -6.29
N MET A 46 11.50 15.63 -7.03
CA MET A 46 10.32 16.35 -6.53
C MET A 46 9.23 15.37 -6.07
N PHE A 47 8.88 14.39 -6.90
CA PHE A 47 7.89 13.37 -6.57
C PHE A 47 8.28 12.59 -5.31
N THR A 48 9.54 12.16 -5.20
CA THR A 48 9.99 11.40 -4.02
C THR A 48 9.94 12.24 -2.74
N ALA A 49 10.30 13.53 -2.82
CA ALA A 49 10.25 14.44 -1.68
C ALA A 49 8.82 14.66 -1.16
N TRP A 50 7.83 14.67 -2.06
CA TRP A 50 6.42 14.90 -1.71
C TRP A 50 5.65 13.62 -1.39
N ALA A 51 5.78 12.58 -2.22
CA ALA A 51 5.05 11.31 -2.10
C ALA A 51 5.75 10.29 -1.18
N GLY A 52 7.00 10.54 -0.80
CA GLY A 52 7.81 9.65 0.05
C GLY A 52 8.35 8.40 -0.68
N VAL A 53 7.94 8.14 -1.92
CA VAL A 53 8.38 7.01 -2.74
C VAL A 53 8.67 7.45 -4.17
N SER A 54 9.47 6.67 -4.91
CA SER A 54 9.74 6.97 -6.33
C SER A 54 8.50 6.78 -7.21
N PRO A 55 8.37 7.46 -8.36
CA PRO A 55 7.28 7.23 -9.32
C PRO A 55 7.12 5.76 -9.71
N LYS A 56 8.24 5.06 -9.93
CA LYS A 56 8.27 3.64 -10.26
C LYS A 56 7.73 2.77 -9.13
N THR A 57 8.07 3.10 -7.89
CA THR A 57 7.54 2.38 -6.71
C THR A 57 6.05 2.65 -6.57
N PHE A 58 5.61 3.89 -6.75
CA PHE A 58 4.19 4.25 -6.73
C PHE A 58 3.37 3.47 -7.77
N ALA A 59 3.83 3.41 -9.03
CA ALA A 59 3.18 2.60 -10.07
C ALA A 59 3.08 1.11 -9.69
N ARG A 60 4.16 0.55 -9.10
CA ARG A 60 4.16 -0.84 -8.61
C ARG A 60 3.13 -1.08 -7.50
N TYR A 61 2.93 -0.10 -6.62
CA TYR A 61 1.88 -0.18 -5.59
C TYR A 61 0.49 -0.19 -6.21
N LEU A 62 0.23 0.61 -7.25
CA LEU A 62 -1.05 0.58 -7.97
C LEU A 62 -1.28 -0.76 -8.69
N SER A 63 -0.25 -1.32 -9.33
CA SER A 63 -0.33 -2.66 -9.92
C SER A 63 -0.67 -3.72 -8.86
N LEU A 64 0.00 -3.67 -7.70
CA LEU A 64 -0.28 -4.60 -6.62
C LEU A 64 -1.70 -4.41 -6.08
N ASP A 65 -2.14 -3.16 -5.88
CA ASP A 65 -3.48 -2.86 -5.42
C ASP A 65 -4.56 -3.41 -6.36
N HIS A 66 -4.35 -3.27 -7.67
CA HIS A 66 -5.22 -3.86 -8.66
C HIS A 66 -5.26 -5.40 -8.55
N ALA A 67 -4.10 -6.04 -8.44
CA ALA A 67 -4.01 -7.49 -8.28
C ALA A 67 -4.66 -7.99 -6.99
N ARG A 68 -4.58 -7.22 -5.89
CA ARG A 68 -5.23 -7.52 -4.61
C ARG A 68 -6.74 -7.62 -4.76
N HIS A 69 -7.36 -6.67 -5.45
CA HIS A 69 -8.79 -6.70 -5.74
C HIS A 69 -9.15 -7.92 -6.60
N ALA A 70 -8.40 -8.14 -7.70
CA ALA A 70 -8.65 -9.27 -8.60
C ALA A 70 -8.56 -10.65 -7.91
N LEU A 71 -7.63 -10.81 -6.96
CA LEU A 71 -7.47 -12.05 -6.18
C LEU A 71 -8.53 -12.23 -5.08
N ARG A 72 -9.00 -11.13 -4.47
CA ARG A 72 -10.04 -11.16 -3.42
C ARG A 72 -11.42 -11.51 -3.97
N ASP A 73 -11.74 -11.00 -5.14
CA ASP A 73 -13.05 -11.22 -5.77
C ASP A 73 -13.21 -12.65 -6.32
N GLY A 74 -12.17 -13.49 -6.19
CA GLY A 74 -12.20 -14.94 -6.49
C GLY A 74 -12.27 -15.27 -7.98
N GLY A 75 -12.32 -14.27 -8.86
CA GLY A 75 -12.52 -14.44 -10.30
C GLY A 75 -11.24 -14.64 -11.13
N ALA A 76 -10.08 -14.19 -10.64
CA ALA A 76 -8.84 -14.20 -11.42
C ALA A 76 -7.86 -15.31 -11.00
N SER A 77 -7.25 -15.96 -11.99
CA SER A 77 -6.06 -16.79 -11.75
C SER A 77 -4.85 -15.91 -11.40
N LEU A 78 -3.82 -16.47 -10.75
CA LEU A 78 -2.60 -15.70 -10.43
C LEU A 78 -1.93 -15.11 -11.68
N LEU A 79 -2.00 -15.81 -12.82
CA LEU A 79 -1.53 -15.32 -14.10
C LEU A 79 -2.38 -14.16 -14.61
N GLY A 80 -3.71 -14.31 -14.59
CA GLY A 80 -4.64 -13.25 -14.99
C GLY A 80 -4.44 -11.99 -14.16
N ALA A 81 -4.46 -12.12 -12.83
CA ALA A 81 -4.24 -11.00 -11.92
C ALA A 81 -2.90 -10.28 -12.15
N ALA A 82 -1.84 -11.02 -12.51
CA ALA A 82 -0.55 -10.40 -12.82
C ALA A 82 -0.61 -9.60 -14.14
N LEU A 83 -1.14 -10.20 -15.21
CA LEU A 83 -1.20 -9.57 -16.53
C LEU A 83 -2.16 -8.36 -16.54
N ASP A 84 -3.34 -8.49 -15.92
CA ASP A 84 -4.33 -7.42 -15.82
C ASP A 84 -3.83 -6.21 -15.02
N SER A 85 -2.86 -6.46 -14.12
CA SER A 85 -2.20 -5.42 -13.32
C SER A 85 -0.98 -4.79 -13.99
N GLY A 86 -0.71 -5.12 -15.25
CA GLY A 86 0.45 -4.61 -16.01
C GLY A 86 1.78 -5.22 -15.59
N LEU A 87 1.78 -6.39 -14.95
CA LEU A 87 3.00 -7.09 -14.57
C LEU A 87 3.38 -8.12 -15.62
N SER A 88 4.69 -8.38 -15.75
CA SER A 88 5.23 -9.34 -16.72
C SER A 88 4.89 -10.81 -16.41
N GLY A 89 4.31 -11.10 -15.24
CA GLY A 89 3.85 -12.44 -14.90
C GLY A 89 3.79 -12.73 -13.39
N PRO A 90 3.43 -13.98 -13.02
CA PRO A 90 3.18 -14.38 -11.63
C PRO A 90 4.36 -14.19 -10.68
N GLY A 91 5.59 -14.41 -11.15
CA GLY A 91 6.80 -14.22 -10.33
C GLY A 91 6.94 -12.77 -9.87
N ARG A 92 6.67 -11.82 -10.77
CA ARG A 92 6.73 -10.40 -10.46
C ARG A 92 5.66 -9.98 -9.46
N LEU A 93 4.47 -10.55 -9.59
CA LEU A 93 3.37 -10.35 -8.64
C LEU A 93 3.74 -10.92 -7.26
N HIS A 94 4.31 -12.12 -7.22
CA HIS A 94 4.77 -12.74 -5.98
C HIS A 94 5.81 -11.86 -5.26
N ASP A 95 6.81 -11.34 -5.97
CA ASP A 95 7.82 -10.45 -5.39
C ASP A 95 7.21 -9.18 -4.79
N LEU A 96 6.23 -8.58 -5.49
CA LEU A 96 5.51 -7.40 -4.98
C LEU A 96 4.72 -7.73 -3.72
N PHE A 97 3.97 -8.83 -3.70
CA PHE A 97 3.25 -9.29 -2.52
C PHE A 97 4.16 -9.49 -1.31
N VAL A 98 5.30 -10.16 -1.48
CA VAL A 98 6.23 -10.40 -0.38
C VAL A 98 6.85 -9.10 0.13
N SER A 99 7.25 -8.20 -0.78
CA SER A 99 7.92 -6.95 -0.42
C SER A 99 6.98 -5.88 0.15
N VAL A 100 5.69 -5.90 -0.21
CA VAL A 100 4.72 -4.88 0.19
C VAL A 100 3.73 -5.38 1.23
N GLU A 101 3.13 -6.56 1.03
CA GLU A 101 2.10 -7.12 1.93
C GLU A 101 2.68 -7.97 3.05
N GLY A 102 3.98 -8.26 3.01
CA GLY A 102 4.60 -9.19 3.95
C GLY A 102 3.97 -10.59 3.90
N MET A 103 3.40 -11.00 2.76
CA MET A 103 2.81 -12.35 2.59
C MET A 103 2.81 -12.76 1.12
N THR A 104 2.50 -14.03 0.83
CA THR A 104 2.40 -14.49 -0.57
C THR A 104 1.01 -14.16 -1.15
N PRO A 105 0.85 -14.09 -2.49
CA PRO A 105 -0.46 -13.90 -3.11
C PRO A 105 -1.49 -14.94 -2.66
N GLY A 106 -1.07 -16.20 -2.47
CA GLY A 106 -1.93 -17.27 -2.01
C GLY A 106 -2.37 -17.10 -0.55
N ASP A 107 -1.47 -16.64 0.34
CA ASP A 107 -1.84 -16.32 1.72
C ASP A 107 -2.85 -15.17 1.75
N TYR A 108 -2.64 -14.15 0.91
CA TYR A 108 -3.55 -13.03 0.78
C TYR A 108 -4.94 -13.45 0.27
N ALA A 109 -5.01 -14.28 -0.78
CA ALA A 109 -6.26 -14.78 -1.34
C ALA A 109 -7.09 -15.60 -0.31
N ARG A 110 -6.42 -16.27 0.64
CA ARG A 110 -7.08 -16.97 1.75
C ARG A 110 -7.37 -16.07 2.95
N GLY A 111 -7.21 -14.75 2.84
CA GLY A 111 -7.38 -13.81 3.95
C GLY A 111 -6.39 -14.01 5.09
N GLY A 112 -5.21 -14.57 4.82
CA GLY A 112 -4.21 -14.92 5.83
C GLY A 112 -4.54 -16.18 6.62
N ALA A 113 -5.50 -17.00 6.18
CA ALA A 113 -5.83 -18.25 6.86
C ALA A 113 -4.62 -19.19 6.94
N GLY A 114 -4.30 -19.61 8.18
CA GLY A 114 -3.13 -20.43 8.49
C GLY A 114 -1.83 -19.66 8.70
N LEU A 115 -1.82 -18.34 8.53
CA LEU A 115 -0.62 -17.52 8.74
C LEU A 115 -0.49 -17.11 10.22
N ALA A 116 0.72 -17.23 10.75
CA ALA A 116 1.05 -16.71 12.07
C ALA A 116 1.19 -15.19 12.01
N ILE A 117 0.13 -14.48 12.43
CA ILE A 117 0.10 -13.01 12.48
C ILE A 117 0.30 -12.56 13.93
N ARG A 118 1.38 -11.80 14.15
CA ARG A 118 1.65 -11.08 15.40
C ARG A 118 1.07 -9.68 15.26
N TYR A 119 0.42 -9.17 16.31
CA TYR A 119 -0.09 -7.80 16.28
C TYR A 119 0.12 -7.08 17.60
N GLY A 120 0.02 -5.76 17.56
CA GLY A 120 0.13 -4.89 18.71
C GLY A 120 -0.50 -3.52 18.45
N TYR A 121 -0.57 -2.73 19.52
CA TYR A 121 -1.04 -1.36 19.49
C TYR A 121 0.04 -0.45 20.10
N ALA A 122 0.19 0.75 19.56
CA ALA A 122 1.10 1.77 20.08
C ALA A 122 0.48 3.16 19.97
N ASP A 123 0.76 4.05 20.92
CA ASP A 123 0.37 5.45 20.81
C ASP A 123 1.32 6.17 19.84
N SER A 124 0.77 7.04 18.97
CA SER A 124 1.53 7.83 18.00
C SER A 124 0.99 9.25 17.91
N LEU A 125 1.72 10.14 17.22
CA LEU A 125 1.27 11.52 16.95
C LEU A 125 -0.04 11.60 16.14
N PHE A 126 -0.40 10.52 15.44
CA PHE A 126 -1.61 10.44 14.61
C PHE A 126 -2.75 9.67 15.28
N GLY A 127 -2.64 9.39 16.58
CA GLY A 127 -3.57 8.54 17.32
C GLY A 127 -3.02 7.15 17.56
N ARG A 128 -3.89 6.22 17.95
CA ARG A 128 -3.48 4.88 18.33
C ARG A 128 -3.24 4.04 17.08
N LEU A 129 -2.03 3.56 16.91
CA LEU A 129 -1.59 2.74 15.78
C LEU A 129 -1.84 1.26 16.09
N PHE A 130 -2.59 0.58 15.23
CA PHE A 130 -2.59 -0.87 15.08
C PHE A 130 -1.48 -1.29 14.12
N ILE A 131 -0.71 -2.32 14.49
CA ILE A 131 0.29 -2.92 13.62
C ILE A 131 0.21 -4.45 13.68
N ALA A 132 0.24 -5.10 12.51
CA ALA A 132 0.32 -6.54 12.37
C ALA A 132 1.47 -6.95 11.46
N SER A 133 2.11 -8.07 11.80
CA SER A 133 3.25 -8.63 11.08
C SER A 133 3.21 -10.15 10.98
N THR A 134 3.81 -10.65 9.92
CA THR A 134 4.08 -12.06 9.64
C THR A 134 5.58 -12.31 9.77
N PRO A 135 6.08 -13.55 9.63
CA PRO A 135 7.52 -13.80 9.53
C PRO A 135 8.22 -13.08 8.38
N ARG A 136 7.49 -12.60 7.36
CA ARG A 136 8.05 -11.90 6.19
C ARG A 136 8.06 -10.38 6.35
N GLY A 137 7.32 -9.81 7.31
CA GLY A 137 7.29 -8.37 7.53
C GLY A 137 5.95 -7.85 8.04
N ILE A 138 5.78 -6.54 8.01
CA ILE A 138 4.52 -5.87 8.35
C ILE A 138 3.50 -6.18 7.26
N CYS A 139 2.31 -6.66 7.66
CA CYS A 139 1.23 -6.97 6.74
C CYS A 139 0.03 -6.05 6.88
N HIS A 140 -0.08 -5.30 7.98
CA HIS A 140 -1.12 -4.30 8.15
C HIS A 140 -0.69 -3.22 9.15
N MET A 141 -1.03 -1.98 8.83
CA MET A 141 -0.93 -0.84 9.74
C MET A 141 -2.15 0.05 9.53
N ALA A 142 -2.78 0.47 10.61
CA ALA A 142 -3.93 1.35 10.59
C ALA A 142 -3.95 2.21 11.84
N PHE A 143 -4.48 3.43 11.74
CA PHE A 143 -4.81 4.23 12.93
C PHE A 143 -6.23 3.86 13.36
N GLU A 144 -6.46 3.66 14.66
CA GLU A 144 -7.82 3.58 15.20
C GLU A 144 -8.47 4.95 15.03
N ASP A 145 -9.58 5.02 14.28
CA ASP A 145 -10.33 6.26 14.10
C ASP A 145 -10.84 6.78 15.45
N ALA A 146 -10.66 8.09 15.67
CA ALA A 146 -11.04 8.75 16.92
C ALA A 146 -12.57 8.82 17.17
N ARG A 147 -13.41 8.20 16.32
CA ARG A 147 -14.87 8.40 16.31
C ARG A 147 -15.75 7.25 16.80
N GLU A 148 -15.22 6.14 17.32
CA GLU A 148 -16.09 5.04 17.79
C GLU A 148 -16.04 4.67 19.28
N HIS A 149 -15.28 5.37 20.14
CA HIS A 149 -15.23 4.98 21.54
C HIS A 149 -15.35 6.14 22.54
N GLU A 150 -16.57 6.70 22.65
CA GLU A 150 -17.05 7.31 23.91
C GLU A 150 -17.61 6.24 24.88
N GLY A 151 -17.89 5.01 24.42
CA GLY A 151 -18.48 3.95 25.27
C GLY A 151 -17.51 3.08 26.06
N GLU A 152 -16.23 3.00 25.69
CA GLU A 152 -15.32 1.95 26.21
C GLU A 152 -14.08 2.46 26.98
N ARG A 153 -13.98 3.78 27.16
CA ARG A 153 -12.83 4.45 27.82
C ARG A 153 -12.65 4.14 29.32
N ARG A 154 -13.51 3.32 29.93
CA ARG A 154 -13.44 3.03 31.38
C ARG A 154 -12.73 1.71 31.78
N GLY A 155 -12.26 0.88 30.85
CA GLY A 155 -11.93 -0.51 31.21
C GLY A 155 -10.51 -1.06 30.98
N ARG A 156 -9.62 -0.48 30.16
CA ARG A 156 -8.44 -1.24 29.69
C ARG A 156 -7.12 -0.47 29.66
N ARG A 157 -6.64 -0.06 30.83
CA ARG A 157 -5.19 0.07 31.10
C ARG A 157 -4.62 -1.31 31.45
N SER A 158 -4.28 -2.13 30.45
CA SER A 158 -3.19 -3.09 30.59
C SER A 158 -2.74 -3.57 29.21
N GLY A 159 -1.42 -3.61 29.01
CA GLY A 159 -0.78 -4.09 27.78
C GLY A 159 -1.14 -5.55 27.51
N ARG A 160 -2.20 -5.78 26.74
CA ARG A 160 -2.49 -7.09 26.15
C ARG A 160 -1.56 -7.30 24.96
N ARG A 161 -0.46 -8.02 25.19
CA ARG A 161 0.21 -8.80 24.15
C ARG A 161 -0.80 -9.83 23.66
N GLY A 162 -1.53 -9.51 22.59
CA GLY A 162 -2.47 -10.44 21.96
C GLY A 162 -1.68 -11.59 21.34
N GLN A 163 -1.67 -12.74 22.02
CA GLN A 163 -1.19 -13.99 21.44
C GLN A 163 -2.11 -14.39 20.28
N GLY A 164 -1.53 -14.44 19.08
CA GLY A 164 -1.98 -15.20 17.91
C GLY A 164 -3.48 -15.26 17.63
N CYS A 165 -4.00 -14.27 16.88
CA CYS A 165 -5.26 -14.49 16.16
C CYS A 165 -4.97 -15.42 14.99
N ARG A 166 -5.54 -16.64 15.01
CA ARG A 166 -5.56 -17.53 13.85
C ARG A 166 -6.57 -16.98 12.83
N GLY A 167 -6.09 -16.12 11.93
CA GLY A 167 -6.59 -15.95 10.55
C GLY A 167 -8.06 -15.62 10.29
N GLN A 168 -8.89 -15.32 11.29
CA GLN A 168 -10.30 -14.94 11.07
C GLN A 168 -10.58 -13.62 11.79
N GLY A 169 -10.38 -12.49 11.11
CA GLY A 169 -10.85 -11.20 11.65
C GLY A 169 -9.93 -10.00 11.53
N CYS A 170 -8.79 -10.08 10.83
CA CYS A 170 -8.11 -8.86 10.38
C CYS A 170 -8.89 -8.29 9.18
N ARG A 171 -10.12 -7.83 9.41
CA ARG A 171 -10.93 -7.10 8.44
C ARG A 171 -10.75 -5.62 8.76
N GLY A 172 -10.08 -4.91 7.86
CA GLY A 172 -10.04 -3.46 7.73
C GLY A 172 -10.30 -3.13 6.27
#